data_AF-A0A7M3MWM6-F1
#
_entry.id   AF-A0A7M3MWM6-F1
#
_cell.length_a   1.000
_cell.length_b   1.000
_cell.length_c   1.000
_cell.angle_alpha   90.00
_cell.angle_beta   90.00
_cell.angle_gamma   90.00
#
_symmetry.space_group_name_H-M   'P 1'
#
loop_
_entity.id
_entity.type
_entity.pdbx_description
1 polymer ?
#
loop_
_entity_poly.entity_id
_entity_poly.type
_entity_poly.pdbx_seq_one_letter_code
_entity_poly.pdbx_strand_id
1 'polypeptide(L)'
;MFFVRVNGKRRDPVSTIISLVMLVLFFMLLFFVARGVFRLLTWLAPFLFIATLILDYRVVVDYGKYLYRTLNRSAFWGIVMTVLTIVGFPVVVAFLFGKALLFKRAEKTQRDLEEDQEGEYIPYEEVEEEEPEDDEFIDLPEFQKEKDRDKYKKFFDN
;
A
#
# COMPACT_ATOMS: atom_id res chain seq x y z
N MET A 1 -16.56 -9.81 -51.55
CA MET A 1 -17.23 -9.64 -50.25
C MET A 1 -16.55 -10.59 -49.27
N PHE A 2 -15.55 -10.13 -48.51
CA PHE A 2 -14.78 -10.98 -47.59
C PHE A 2 -15.48 -10.99 -46.22
N PHE A 3 -15.89 -12.18 -45.78
CA PHE A 3 -16.50 -12.40 -44.47
C PHE A 3 -15.51 -13.15 -43.58
N VAL A 4 -15.14 -12.57 -42.44
CA VAL A 4 -14.42 -13.24 -41.37
C VAL A 4 -15.46 -13.82 -40.41
N ARG A 5 -15.48 -15.14 -40.25
CA ARG A 5 -16.45 -15.87 -39.40
C ARG A 5 -15.81 -16.18 -38.04
N VAL A 6 -16.31 -15.56 -36.97
CA VAL A 6 -15.98 -15.91 -35.58
C VAL A 6 -17.28 -16.08 -34.79
N ASN A 7 -17.50 -17.28 -34.24
CA ASN A 7 -18.54 -17.68 -33.27
C ASN A 7 -20.02 -17.38 -33.60
N GLY A 8 -20.57 -17.94 -34.68
CA GLY A 8 -22.01 -18.23 -34.82
C GLY A 8 -23.00 -17.06 -34.94
N LYS A 9 -22.62 -15.82 -34.61
CA LYS A 9 -23.36 -14.59 -34.92
C LYS A 9 -22.71 -13.92 -36.13
N ARG A 10 -23.52 -13.58 -37.14
CA ARG A 10 -23.08 -12.68 -38.22
C ARG A 10 -22.78 -11.32 -37.56
N ARG A 11 -21.50 -11.02 -37.31
CA ARG A 11 -21.09 -9.67 -36.93
C ARG A 11 -20.95 -8.89 -38.23
N ASP A 12 -21.79 -7.88 -38.41
CA ASP A 12 -21.66 -6.99 -39.55
C ASP A 12 -20.28 -6.30 -39.46
N PRO A 13 -19.43 -6.37 -40.50
CA PRO A 13 -18.09 -5.78 -40.47
C PRO A 13 -18.15 -4.27 -40.16
N VAL A 14 -19.27 -3.64 -40.52
CA VAL A 14 -19.60 -2.25 -40.20
C VAL A 14 -19.64 -1.99 -38.68
N SER A 15 -20.20 -2.90 -37.88
CA SER A 15 -20.26 -2.72 -36.41
C SER A 15 -18.88 -2.80 -35.74
N THR A 16 -17.96 -3.58 -36.32
CA THR A 16 -16.56 -3.68 -35.83
C THR A 16 -15.76 -2.44 -36.19
N ILE A 17 -16.01 -1.87 -37.38
CA ILE A 17 -15.40 -0.60 -37.80
C ILE A 17 -15.93 0.54 -36.93
N ILE A 18 -17.24 0.59 -36.67
CA ILE A 18 -17.85 1.60 -35.80
C ILE A 18 -17.32 1.52 -34.37
N SER A 19 -17.19 0.31 -33.80
CA SER A 19 -16.64 0.17 -32.44
C SER A 19 -15.17 0.57 -32.36
N LEU A 20 -14.37 0.28 -33.39
CA LEU A 20 -12.98 0.73 -33.49
C LEU A 20 -12.89 2.25 -33.60
N VAL A 21 -13.73 2.88 -34.43
CA VAL A 21 -13.80 4.34 -34.55
C VAL A 21 -14.21 4.98 -33.23
N MET A 22 -15.20 4.42 -32.53
CA MET A 22 -15.61 4.89 -31.20
C MET A 22 -14.50 4.76 -30.17
N LEU A 23 -13.72 3.68 -30.18
CA LEU A 23 -12.54 3.52 -29.32
C LEU A 23 -11.51 4.61 -29.59
N VAL A 24 -11.23 4.90 -30.87
CA VAL A 24 -10.29 5.96 -31.26
C VAL A 24 -10.79 7.33 -30.80
N LEU A 25 -12.08 7.63 -31.00
CA LEU A 25 -12.68 8.89 -30.53
C LEU A 25 -12.63 9.02 -29.01
N PHE A 26 -12.86 7.93 -28.27
CA PHE A 26 -12.75 7.90 -26.82
C PHE A 26 -11.31 8.23 -26.37
N PHE A 27 -10.30 7.57 -26.94
CA PHE A 27 -8.90 7.89 -26.64
C PHE A 27 -8.51 9.30 -27.07
N MET A 28 -9.06 9.82 -28.17
CA MET A 28 -8.84 11.20 -28.61
C MET A 28 -9.38 12.20 -27.60
N LEU A 29 -10.59 11.96 -27.07
CA LEU A 29 -11.17 12.77 -26.00
C LEU A 29 -10.31 12.71 -24.73
N LEU A 30 -9.90 11.50 -24.31
CA LEU A 30 -9.07 11.28 -23.14
C LEU A 30 -7.70 11.97 -23.29
N PHE A 31 -7.11 11.93 -24.49
CA PHE A 31 -5.88 12.64 -24.83
C PHE A 31 -6.04 14.15 -24.72
N PHE A 32 -7.17 14.72 -25.15
CA PHE A 32 -7.43 16.15 -25.03
C PHE A 32 -7.53 16.59 -23.57
N VAL A 33 -8.25 15.82 -22.75
CA VAL A 33 -8.35 16.05 -21.29
C VAL A 33 -6.98 15.92 -20.65
N ALA A 34 -6.25 14.83 -20.92
CA ALA A 34 -4.92 14.59 -20.39
C ALA A 34 -3.97 15.74 -20.76
N ARG A 35 -3.99 16.22 -22.01
CA ARG A 35 -3.19 17.36 -22.45
C ARG A 35 -3.54 18.64 -21.69
N GLY A 36 -4.82 18.90 -21.45
CA GLY A 36 -5.29 20.03 -20.65
C GLY A 36 -4.78 19.97 -19.22
N VAL A 37 -4.99 18.83 -18.55
CA VAL A 37 -4.50 18.58 -17.18
C VAL A 37 -2.99 18.70 -17.14
N PHE A 38 -2.25 18.07 -18.05
CA PHE A 38 -0.79 18.10 -18.07
C PHE A 38 -0.26 19.52 -18.26
N ARG A 39 -0.91 20.34 -19.11
CA ARG A 39 -0.54 21.75 -19.29
C ARG A 39 -0.73 22.56 -18.02
N LEU A 40 -1.87 22.39 -17.34
CA LEU A 40 -2.13 23.04 -16.04
C LEU A 40 -1.12 22.58 -15.00
N LEU A 41 -0.90 21.26 -14.91
CA LEU A 41 0.00 20.65 -13.96
C LEU A 41 1.44 21.10 -14.17
N THR A 42 1.89 21.27 -15.42
CA THR A 42 3.24 21.76 -15.73
C THR A 42 3.44 23.19 -15.26
N TRP A 43 2.43 24.05 -15.43
CA TRP A 43 2.47 25.41 -14.92
C TRP A 43 2.44 25.46 -13.39
N LEU A 44 1.67 24.58 -12.76
CA LEU A 44 1.55 24.48 -11.31
C LEU A 44 2.71 23.70 -10.64
N ALA A 45 3.41 22.87 -11.39
CA ALA A 45 4.47 21.98 -10.91
C ALA A 45 5.55 22.69 -10.09
N PRO A 46 6.14 23.83 -10.50
CA PRO A 46 7.14 24.50 -9.67
C PRO A 46 6.58 24.89 -8.30
N PHE A 47 5.34 25.39 -8.25
CA PHE A 47 4.68 25.75 -7.00
C PHE A 47 4.37 24.51 -6.14
N LEU A 48 3.84 23.45 -6.75
CA LEU A 48 3.58 22.18 -6.07
C LEU A 48 4.85 21.54 -5.52
N PHE A 49 5.97 21.63 -6.24
CA PHE A 49 7.24 21.06 -5.81
C PHE A 49 7.77 21.77 -4.57
N ILE A 50 7.75 23.11 -4.58
CA ILE A 50 8.13 23.93 -3.42
C ILE A 50 7.17 23.64 -2.25
N ALA A 51 5.86 23.60 -2.51
CA ALA A 51 4.87 23.29 -1.48
C ALA A 51 5.08 21.91 -0.87
N THR A 52 5.46 20.91 -1.66
CA THR A 52 5.79 19.56 -1.19
C THR A 52 7.00 19.58 -0.26
N LEU A 53 8.06 20.30 -0.64
CA LEU A 53 9.27 20.44 0.18
C LEU A 53 8.98 21.10 1.52
N ILE A 54 8.12 22.13 1.54
CA ILE A 54 7.70 22.81 2.77
C ILE A 54 6.82 21.89 3.63
N LEU A 55 5.95 21.10 3.00
CA LEU A 55 4.98 20.28 3.72
C LEU A 55 5.62 19.05 4.34
N ASP A 56 6.40 18.30 3.56
CA ASP A 56 7.25 17.22 4.03
C ASP A 56 8.36 16.92 3.01
N TYR A 57 9.57 17.43 3.29
CA TYR A 57 10.74 17.18 2.44
C TYR A 57 11.16 15.71 2.38
N ARG A 58 10.79 14.89 3.39
CA ARG A 58 11.15 13.47 3.46
C ARG A 58 10.52 12.71 2.30
N VAL A 59 9.31 13.08 1.90
CA VAL A 59 8.62 12.46 0.75
C VAL A 59 9.43 12.59 -0.54
N VAL A 60 10.05 13.76 -0.77
CA VAL A 60 10.90 14.00 -1.94
C VAL A 60 12.21 13.21 -1.85
N VAL A 61 12.85 13.22 -0.67
CA VAL A 61 14.10 12.48 -0.43
C VAL A 61 13.89 10.98 -0.57
N ASP A 62 12.81 10.44 -0.01
CA ASP A 62 12.51 9.01 -0.07
C ASP A 62 12.18 8.55 -1.49
N TYR A 63 11.54 9.41 -2.29
CA TYR A 63 11.36 9.14 -3.71
C TYR A 63 12.71 9.13 -4.46
N GLY A 64 13.61 10.06 -4.17
CA GLY A 64 14.97 10.06 -4.71
C GLY A 64 15.76 8.80 -4.32
N LYS A 65 15.70 8.39 -3.05
CA LYS A 65 16.29 7.13 -2.55
C LYS A 65 15.68 5.92 -3.26
N TYR A 66 14.37 5.90 -3.48
CA TYR A 66 13.68 4.86 -4.23
C TYR A 66 14.23 4.76 -5.66
N LEU A 67 14.43 5.90 -6.34
CA LEU A 67 14.96 5.93 -7.69
C LEU A 67 16.41 5.41 -7.74
N TYR A 68 17.25 5.85 -6.82
CA TYR A 68 18.63 5.37 -6.70
C TYR A 68 18.70 3.87 -6.40
N ARG A 69 17.89 3.37 -5.47
CA ARG A 69 17.81 1.94 -5.13
C ARG A 69 17.33 1.11 -6.32
N THR A 70 16.37 1.63 -7.10
CA THR A 70 15.88 0.98 -8.32
C THR A 70 16.98 0.91 -9.38
N LEU A 71 17.75 1.98 -9.55
CA LEU A 71 18.90 2.02 -10.46
C LEU A 71 19.96 0.97 -10.10
N ASN A 72 20.28 0.83 -8.81
CA ASN A 72 21.26 -0.16 -8.34
C ASN A 72 20.73 -1.60 -8.35
N ARG A 73 19.42 -1.81 -8.21
CA ARG A 73 18.81 -3.16 -8.24
C ARG A 73 18.63 -3.67 -9.67
N SER A 74 18.25 -2.79 -10.60
CA SER A 74 17.99 -3.12 -11.99
C SER A 74 18.21 -1.90 -12.88
N ALA A 75 19.37 -1.84 -13.51
CA ALA A 75 19.78 -0.69 -14.35
C ALA A 75 18.73 -0.32 -15.41
N PHE A 76 18.16 -1.32 -16.10
CA PHE A 76 17.11 -1.09 -17.10
C PHE A 76 15.89 -0.36 -16.51
N TRP A 77 15.34 -0.89 -15.42
CA TRP A 77 14.17 -0.31 -14.77
C TRP A 77 14.46 1.05 -14.15
N GLY A 78 15.64 1.25 -13.56
CA GLY A 78 16.01 2.54 -13.00
C GLY A 78 16.16 3.63 -14.07
N ILE A 79 16.74 3.31 -15.23
CA ILE A 79 16.84 4.26 -16.35
C ILE A 79 15.43 4.60 -16.88
N VAL A 80 14.60 3.59 -17.11
CA VAL A 80 13.21 3.79 -17.57
C VAL A 80 12.45 4.69 -16.60
N MET A 81 12.53 4.40 -15.29
CA MET A 81 11.88 5.21 -14.26
C MET A 81 12.41 6.63 -14.24
N THR A 82 13.73 6.83 -14.33
CA THR A 82 14.35 8.16 -14.29
C THR A 82 13.91 9.02 -15.49
N VAL A 83 13.92 8.44 -16.69
CA VAL A 83 13.43 9.12 -17.90
C VAL A 83 11.94 9.45 -17.77
N LEU A 84 11.14 8.51 -17.25
CA LEU A 84 9.72 8.72 -17.00
C LEU A 84 9.46 9.81 -15.96
N THR A 85 10.31 9.93 -14.94
CA THR A 85 10.26 11.03 -13.96
C THR A 85 10.55 12.37 -14.60
N ILE A 86 11.52 12.46 -15.51
CA ILE A 86 11.87 13.73 -16.18
C ILE A 86 10.74 14.15 -17.13
N VAL A 87 10.27 13.24 -17.98
CA VAL A 87 9.20 13.51 -18.95
C VAL A 87 7.86 13.72 -18.24
N GLY A 88 7.59 12.93 -17.20
CA GLY A 88 6.39 12.96 -16.38
C GLY A 88 6.49 13.84 -15.14
N PHE A 89 7.48 14.74 -15.06
CA PHE A 89 7.77 15.54 -13.87
C PHE A 89 6.52 16.22 -13.27
N PRO A 90 5.64 16.88 -14.04
CA PRO A 90 4.44 17.51 -13.49
C PRO A 90 3.53 16.52 -12.75
N VAL A 91 3.39 15.31 -13.29
CA VAL A 91 2.57 14.24 -12.69
C VAL A 91 3.23 13.69 -11.44
N VAL A 92 4.55 13.49 -11.48
CA VAL A 92 5.32 13.00 -10.32
C VAL A 92 5.26 14.01 -9.17
N VAL A 93 5.41 15.30 -9.45
CA VAL A 93 5.31 16.35 -8.43
C VAL A 93 3.91 16.42 -7.83
N ALA A 94 2.86 16.35 -8.65
CA ALA A 94 1.50 16.33 -8.15
C ALA A 94 1.23 15.09 -7.27
N PHE A 95 1.77 13.93 -7.67
CA PHE A 95 1.72 12.72 -6.88
C PHE A 95 2.46 12.85 -5.54
N LEU A 96 3.68 13.40 -5.54
CA LEU A 96 4.47 13.65 -4.33
C LEU A 96 3.78 14.63 -3.38
N PHE A 97 3.20 15.70 -3.93
CA PHE A 97 2.41 16.65 -3.15
C PHE A 97 1.20 15.99 -2.50
N GLY A 98 0.43 15.21 -3.28
CA GLY A 98 -0.70 14.44 -2.76
C GLY A 98 -0.27 13.46 -1.67
N LYS A 99 0.84 12.74 -1.89
CA LYS A 99 1.43 11.87 -0.87
C LYS A 99 1.75 12.66 0.40
N ALA A 100 2.45 13.78 0.30
CA ALA A 100 2.79 14.60 1.46
C ALA A 100 1.55 15.08 2.24
N LEU A 101 0.49 15.52 1.54
CA LEU A 101 -0.78 15.90 2.17
C LEU A 101 -1.41 14.76 2.98
N LEU A 102 -1.34 13.53 2.47
CA LEU A 102 -1.88 12.35 3.14
C LEU A 102 -1.05 11.96 4.36
N PHE A 103 0.28 11.94 4.25
CA PHE A 103 1.18 11.58 5.35
C PHE A 103 1.06 12.56 6.52
N LYS A 104 0.98 13.87 6.26
CA LYS A 104 0.79 14.88 7.30
C LYS A 104 -0.53 14.73 8.06
N ARG A 105 -1.57 14.23 7.39
CA ARG A 105 -2.86 13.94 8.04
C ARG A 105 -2.80 12.66 8.84
N ALA A 106 -2.22 11.60 8.29
CA ALA A 106 -2.06 10.32 8.97
C ALA A 106 -1.23 10.44 10.24
N GLU A 107 -0.16 11.24 10.23
CA GLU A 107 0.69 11.49 11.39
C GLU A 107 -0.05 12.29 12.47
N LYS A 108 -0.92 13.24 12.10
CA LYS A 108 -1.79 13.93 13.06
C LYS A 108 -2.79 12.96 13.68
N THR A 109 -3.50 12.18 12.87
CA THR A 109 -4.47 11.21 13.39
C THR A 109 -3.81 10.15 14.27
N GLN A 110 -2.59 9.68 13.95
CA GLN A 110 -1.86 8.78 14.84
C GLN A 110 -1.46 9.45 16.15
N ARG A 111 -0.97 10.70 16.10
CA ARG A 111 -0.66 11.46 17.32
C ARG A 111 -1.89 11.73 18.16
N ASP A 112 -3.00 12.16 17.56
CA ASP A 112 -4.24 12.42 18.27
C ASP A 112 -4.75 11.13 18.94
N LEU A 113 -4.59 9.97 18.29
CA LEU A 113 -4.92 8.66 18.88
C LEU A 113 -3.93 8.18 19.96
N GLU A 114 -2.65 8.56 19.87
CA GLU A 114 -1.65 8.31 20.92
C GLU A 114 -1.87 9.24 22.11
N GLU A 115 -2.23 10.51 21.88
CA GLU A 115 -2.58 11.50 22.92
C GLU A 115 -3.90 11.14 23.61
N ASP A 116 -4.90 10.64 22.87
CA ASP A 116 -6.14 10.09 23.42
C ASP A 116 -5.91 8.77 24.19
N GLN A 117 -4.91 7.95 23.81
CA GLN A 117 -4.52 6.74 24.54
C GLN A 117 -3.67 7.04 25.79
N GLU A 118 -2.85 8.09 25.78
CA GLU A 118 -2.13 8.57 26.98
C GLU A 118 -3.08 9.22 27.99
N GLY A 119 -4.30 9.61 27.58
CA GLY A 119 -5.34 10.21 28.42
C GLY A 119 -6.26 9.23 29.16
N GLU A 120 -6.24 7.94 28.82
CA GLU A 120 -7.00 6.92 29.54
C GLU A 120 -6.04 6.06 30.37
N TYR A 121 -5.60 6.63 31.50
CA TYR A 121 -5.01 5.84 32.58
C TYR A 121 -6.11 4.86 33.02
N ILE A 122 -6.04 3.62 32.57
CA ILE A 122 -6.82 2.55 33.18
C ILE A 122 -6.13 2.32 34.53
N PRO A 123 -6.69 2.77 35.67
CA PRO A 123 -6.13 2.38 36.95
C PRO A 123 -6.17 0.86 36.97
N TYR A 124 -5.03 0.24 37.27
CA TYR A 124 -5.01 -1.19 37.59
C TYR A 124 -6.09 -1.40 38.65
N GLU A 125 -7.03 -2.30 38.37
CA GLU A 125 -7.86 -2.86 39.42
C GLU A 125 -6.87 -3.58 40.33
N GLU A 126 -6.50 -2.96 41.46
CA GLU A 126 -5.84 -3.65 42.55
C GLU A 126 -6.81 -4.75 42.95
N VAL A 127 -6.58 -5.95 42.42
CA VAL A 127 -7.17 -7.15 42.97
C VAL A 127 -6.62 -7.18 44.39
N GLU A 128 -7.48 -6.93 45.38
CA GLU A 128 -7.16 -7.23 46.76
C GLU A 128 -6.72 -8.69 46.73
N GLU A 129 -5.42 -8.93 46.88
CA GLU A 129 -4.91 -10.24 47.24
C GLU A 129 -5.53 -10.49 48.60
N GLU A 130 -6.73 -11.06 48.63
CA GLU A 130 -7.20 -11.80 49.78
C GLU A 130 -6.05 -12.76 50.06
N GLU A 131 -5.29 -12.46 51.12
CA GLU A 131 -4.23 -13.33 51.60
C GLU A 131 -4.84 -14.73 51.57
N PRO A 132 -4.30 -15.66 50.79
CA PRO A 132 -4.85 -17.00 50.77
C PRO A 132 -4.80 -17.46 52.22
N GLU A 133 -5.98 -17.58 52.85
CA GLU A 133 -6.10 -18.23 54.15
C GLU A 133 -5.32 -19.54 54.01
N ASP A 134 -4.40 -19.76 54.93
CA ASP A 134 -3.37 -20.79 54.95
C ASP A 134 -3.94 -22.22 54.90
N ASP A 135 -4.78 -22.61 53.94
CA ASP A 135 -5.40 -23.93 53.92
C ASP A 135 -5.65 -24.39 52.47
N GLU A 136 -5.11 -25.58 52.17
CA GLU A 136 -5.16 -26.31 50.89
C GLU A 136 -4.11 -25.93 49.84
N PHE A 137 -2.84 -26.02 50.25
CA PHE A 137 -1.81 -26.46 49.31
C PHE A 137 -2.24 -27.80 48.72
N ILE A 138 -2.55 -27.82 47.42
CA ILE A 138 -2.94 -29.06 46.72
C ILE A 138 -1.76 -30.03 46.82
N ASP A 139 -1.92 -31.12 47.57
CA ASP A 139 -0.94 -32.20 47.57
C ASP A 139 -0.91 -32.83 46.18
N LEU A 140 0.15 -32.50 45.43
CA LEU A 140 0.39 -33.11 44.13
C LEU A 140 0.59 -34.62 44.32
N PRO A 141 -0.11 -35.49 43.57
CA PRO A 141 0.18 -36.91 43.59
C PRO A 141 1.63 -37.15 43.15
N GLU A 142 2.33 -38.06 43.84
CA GLU A 142 3.71 -38.39 43.51
C GLU A 142 3.86 -38.79 42.04
N PHE A 143 4.84 -38.19 41.37
CA PHE A 143 5.08 -38.34 39.95
C PHE A 143 5.55 -39.78 39.64
N GLN A 144 4.66 -40.64 39.12
CA GLN A 144 5.02 -41.96 38.60
C GLN A 144 5.81 -41.85 37.29
N LYS A 145 7.12 -41.65 37.38
CA LYS A 145 8.06 -41.70 36.25
C LYS A 145 8.55 -43.12 36.03
N GLU A 146 7.85 -43.92 35.23
CA GLU A 146 8.55 -44.86 34.33
C GLU A 146 7.67 -45.55 33.27
N LYS A 147 6.40 -45.87 33.56
CA LYS A 147 5.65 -46.80 32.68
C LYS A 147 4.97 -46.17 31.46
N ASP A 148 4.78 -44.85 31.43
CA ASP A 148 4.05 -44.19 30.34
C ASP A 148 4.96 -43.66 29.22
N ARG A 149 6.28 -43.59 29.41
CA ARG A 149 7.19 -43.03 28.40
C ARG A 149 7.24 -43.88 27.12
N ASP A 150 7.09 -45.19 27.25
CA ASP A 150 7.09 -46.14 26.13
C ASP A 150 5.78 -46.14 25.34
N LYS A 151 4.67 -45.74 25.98
CA LYS A 151 3.35 -45.63 25.35
C LYS A 151 3.34 -44.56 24.27
N TYR A 152 4.03 -43.44 24.49
CA TYR A 152 4.09 -42.33 23.54
C TYR A 152 5.05 -42.60 22.38
N LYS A 153 6.13 -43.36 22.58
CA LYS A 153 7.08 -43.69 21.50
C LYS A 153 6.45 -44.46 20.35
N LYS A 154 5.46 -45.31 20.63
CA LYS A 154 4.76 -46.11 19.61
C LYS A 154 4.03 -45.26 18.56
N PHE A 155 3.70 -44.00 18.86
CA PHE A 155 2.95 -43.13 17.95
C PHE A 155 3.81 -42.39 16.93
N PHE A 156 5.14 -42.39 17.09
CA PHE A 156 6.05 -41.59 16.27
C PHE A 156 7.02 -42.40 15.40
N ASP A 157 7.05 -43.72 15.54
CA ASP A 157 7.97 -44.63 14.82
C ASP A 157 7.30 -45.39 13.65
N ASN A 158 6.49 -44.72 12.82
CA ASN A 158 5.90 -45.33 11.61
C ASN A 158 6.14 -44.49 10.35
#